data_AF-A0A2J6PRP4-F1
#
_entry.id   AF-A0A2J6PRP4-F1
#
_cell.length_a   1.000
_cell.length_b   1.000
_cell.length_c   1.000
_cell.angle_alpha   90.00
_cell.angle_beta   90.00
_cell.angle_gamma   90.00
#
_symmetry.space_group_name_H-M   'P 1'
#
loop_
_entity.id
_entity.type
_entity.pdbx_description
1 polymer ?
#
loop_
_entity_poly.entity_id
_entity_poly.type
_entity_poly.pdbx_seq_one_letter_code
_entity_poly.pdbx_strand_id
1 'polypeptide(L)'
;MEPGINVEAGDYGPLLVSVTWLLVSISGVFLCLRIYCKFKRKRHLWWDDYVLIWAWLCLLIDCCCLTYTVSLGFGKHFLAINPGSLPSMGLMGMVAGAFSIFAAMYSKTSFAITLLRISERKTRTLLWFVIISVHIALGGSALIPWIQCKPVEKNWNFMAPGKCWNPKIFSNYAIAAAAYSGAMDILLASIPWKMMWNLQMKEKIGVATAMSMGVFAGASAIVKSVYIPEVANEDFSYSGVSLILWGQVESAICIIAVSIPVLRVLLIEFYDLQRVTNSTSGQRGLQTFPTETTSGIGRPPSFVFPKEGETPSASTSQMEMLNWRTGSSETLP
;
A
#
# COMPACT_ATOMS: atom_id res chain seq x y z
N MET A 1 -29.29 -15.84 49.87
CA MET A 1 -28.92 -14.49 49.38
C MET A 1 -27.45 -14.57 49.01
N GLU A 2 -27.19 -15.21 47.87
CA GLU A 2 -25.84 -15.35 47.32
C GLU A 2 -25.46 -14.06 46.58
N PRO A 3 -24.22 -13.60 46.75
CA PRO A 3 -23.77 -12.32 46.22
C PRO A 3 -23.75 -12.35 44.70
N GLY A 4 -24.20 -11.24 44.11
CA GLY A 4 -24.24 -11.03 42.67
C GLY A 4 -22.91 -11.37 42.01
N ILE A 5 -22.96 -12.32 41.08
CA ILE A 5 -21.90 -12.56 40.13
C ILE A 5 -21.79 -11.30 39.29
N ASN A 6 -20.79 -10.49 39.60
CA ASN A 6 -20.34 -9.39 38.76
C ASN A 6 -19.91 -9.99 37.42
N VAL A 7 -20.75 -9.85 36.40
CA VAL A 7 -20.38 -10.09 35.01
C VAL A 7 -19.53 -8.91 34.54
N GLU A 8 -18.34 -8.73 35.12
CA GLU A 8 -17.21 -8.01 34.50
C GLU A 8 -16.44 -8.99 33.58
N ALA A 9 -17.16 -9.73 32.75
CA ALA A 9 -16.60 -10.69 31.80
C ALA A 9 -16.45 -10.03 30.42
N GLY A 10 -15.31 -9.36 30.20
CA GLY A 10 -14.69 -9.08 28.90
C GLY A 10 -15.54 -8.41 27.81
N ASP A 11 -15.74 -7.09 27.89
CA ASP A 11 -16.23 -6.31 26.74
C ASP A 11 -15.04 -5.85 25.88
N TYR A 12 -14.79 -6.53 24.75
CA TYR A 12 -13.74 -6.13 23.81
C TYR A 12 -14.20 -5.11 22.77
N GLY A 13 -15.48 -4.72 22.77
CA GLY A 13 -16.03 -3.77 21.81
C GLY A 13 -15.28 -2.43 21.78
N PRO A 14 -15.11 -1.75 22.93
CA PRO A 14 -14.38 -0.48 22.99
C PRO A 14 -12.91 -0.59 22.58
N LEU A 15 -12.25 -1.69 22.96
CA LEU A 15 -10.86 -1.97 22.57
C LEU A 15 -10.76 -2.12 21.06
N LEU A 16 -11.66 -2.92 20.45
CA LEU A 16 -11.71 -3.14 19.01
C LEU A 16 -11.85 -1.82 18.26
N VAL A 17 -12.85 -1.00 18.60
CA VAL A 17 -13.09 0.32 17.96
C VAL A 17 -11.87 1.23 18.11
N SER A 18 -11.27 1.29 19.30
CA SER A 18 -10.10 2.14 19.55
C SER A 18 -8.92 1.73 18.66
N VAL A 19 -8.62 0.43 18.58
CA VAL A 19 -7.50 -0.09 17.77
C VAL A 19 -7.76 0.10 16.28
N THR A 20 -8.99 -0.17 15.79
CA THR A 20 -9.29 -0.01 14.36
C THR A 20 -9.22 1.44 13.90
N TRP A 21 -9.73 2.39 14.69
CA TRP A 21 -9.61 3.81 14.37
C TRP A 21 -8.17 4.30 14.36
N LEU A 22 -7.32 3.82 15.27
CA LEU A 22 -5.89 4.13 15.26
C LEU A 22 -5.22 3.61 13.97
N LEU A 23 -5.48 2.36 13.58
CA LEU A 23 -4.92 1.76 12.37
C LEU A 23 -5.36 2.48 11.09
N VAL A 24 -6.65 2.81 10.98
CA VAL A 24 -7.21 3.57 9.84
C VAL A 24 -6.60 4.98 9.77
N SER A 25 -6.44 5.64 10.92
CA SER A 25 -5.86 6.98 10.99
C SER A 25 -4.39 6.97 10.58
N ILE A 26 -3.59 6.05 11.13
CA ILE A 26 -2.16 5.93 10.81
C ILE A 26 -1.98 5.62 9.32
N SER A 27 -2.68 4.60 8.79
CA SER A 27 -2.60 4.27 7.37
C SER A 27 -3.07 5.41 6.47
N GLY A 28 -4.08 6.17 6.89
CA GLY A 28 -4.56 7.37 6.20
C GLY A 28 -3.52 8.48 6.14
N VAL A 29 -2.81 8.76 7.23
CA VAL A 29 -1.72 9.74 7.26
C VAL A 29 -0.62 9.37 6.27
N PHE A 30 -0.20 8.09 6.22
CA PHE A 30 0.79 7.62 5.24
C PHE A 30 0.31 7.76 3.79
N LEU A 31 -0.96 7.45 3.52
CA LEU A 31 -1.56 7.62 2.20
C LEU A 31 -1.62 9.10 1.80
N CYS A 32 -2.11 9.98 2.67
CA CYS A 32 -2.16 11.43 2.44
C CYS A 32 -0.77 11.98 2.16
N LEU A 33 0.23 11.54 2.92
CA LEU A 33 1.62 11.94 2.71
C LEU A 33 2.15 11.46 1.35
N ARG A 34 1.86 10.21 0.95
CA ARG A 34 2.20 9.69 -0.40
C ARG A 34 1.60 10.57 -1.50
N ILE A 35 0.32 10.92 -1.38
CA ILE A 35 -0.41 11.74 -2.36
C ILE A 35 0.19 13.15 -2.42
N TYR A 36 0.42 13.78 -1.25
CA TYR A 36 1.06 15.09 -1.16
C TYR A 36 2.44 15.12 -1.82
N CYS A 37 3.27 14.09 -1.61
CA CYS A 37 4.57 13.95 -2.27
C CYS A 37 4.44 13.94 -3.80
N LYS A 38 3.43 13.24 -4.35
CA LYS A 38 3.22 13.17 -5.80
C LYS A 38 2.74 14.50 -6.38
N PHE A 39 1.84 15.19 -5.68
CA PHE A 39 1.40 16.54 -6.07
C PHE A 39 2.55 17.54 -6.06
N LYS A 40 3.37 17.57 -5.00
CA LYS A 40 4.53 18.48 -4.92
C LYS A 40 5.51 18.28 -6.07
N ARG A 41 5.70 17.03 -6.54
CA ARG A 41 6.57 16.69 -7.67
C ARG A 41 5.91 16.88 -9.04
N LYS A 42 4.68 17.41 -9.11
CA LYS A 42 3.87 17.51 -10.34
C LYS A 42 3.79 16.19 -11.11
N ARG A 43 3.80 15.05 -10.40
CA ARG A 43 3.66 13.74 -11.02
C ARG A 43 2.19 13.36 -11.05
N HIS A 44 1.72 12.92 -12.21
CA HIS A 44 0.37 12.38 -12.36
C HIS A 44 0.18 11.16 -11.43
N LEU A 45 -1.02 11.06 -10.87
CA LEU A 45 -1.48 9.89 -10.13
C LEU A 45 -1.57 8.71 -11.09
N TRP A 46 -1.00 7.58 -10.70
CA TRP A 46 -1.04 6.36 -11.49
C TRP A 46 -2.22 5.51 -11.03
N TRP A 47 -2.65 4.56 -11.86
CA TRP A 47 -3.71 3.59 -11.53
C TRP A 47 -3.51 2.91 -10.17
N ASP A 48 -2.26 2.62 -9.81
CA ASP A 48 -1.87 2.14 -8.47
C ASP A 48 -2.39 3.01 -7.32
N ASP A 49 -2.27 4.33 -7.42
CA ASP A 49 -2.68 5.25 -6.35
C ASP A 49 -4.20 5.28 -6.19
N TYR A 50 -4.94 5.22 -7.29
CA TYR A 50 -6.40 5.16 -7.25
C TYR A 50 -6.88 3.86 -6.59
N VAL A 51 -6.24 2.73 -6.90
CA VAL A 51 -6.55 1.43 -6.27
C VAL A 51 -6.21 1.47 -4.77
N LEU A 52 -5.11 2.11 -4.38
CA LEU A 52 -4.73 2.27 -2.98
C LEU A 52 -5.70 3.17 -2.20
N ILE A 53 -6.15 4.27 -2.81
CA ILE A 53 -7.18 5.15 -2.23
C ILE A 53 -8.48 4.38 -2.03
N TRP A 54 -8.89 3.59 -3.02
CA TRP A 54 -10.05 2.70 -2.90
C TRP A 54 -9.90 1.68 -1.78
N ALA A 55 -8.73 1.07 -1.63
CA ALA A 55 -8.46 0.14 -0.54
C ALA A 55 -8.63 0.79 0.84
N TRP A 56 -8.12 2.02 1.01
CA TRP A 56 -8.27 2.77 2.26
C TRP A 56 -9.71 3.21 2.51
N LEU A 57 -10.46 3.60 1.46
CA LEU A 57 -11.89 3.92 1.58
C LEU A 57 -12.70 2.70 2.02
N CYS A 58 -12.42 1.51 1.48
CA CYS A 58 -13.05 0.27 1.94
C CYS A 58 -12.73 0.00 3.42
N LEU A 59 -11.48 0.22 3.85
CA LEU A 59 -11.08 0.06 5.24
C LEU A 59 -11.81 1.05 6.18
N LEU A 60 -12.01 2.29 5.72
CA LEU A 60 -12.75 3.30 6.47
C LEU A 60 -14.24 2.93 6.61
N ILE A 61 -14.87 2.46 5.52
CA ILE A 61 -16.27 2.01 5.52
C ILE A 61 -16.44 0.84 6.49
N ASP A 62 -15.53 -0.14 6.43
CA ASP A 62 -15.52 -1.28 7.35
C ASP A 62 -15.42 -0.81 8.82
N CYS A 63 -14.52 0.13 9.13
CA CYS A 63 -14.40 0.70 10.48
C CYS A 63 -15.70 1.39 10.96
N CYS A 64 -16.38 2.14 10.08
CA CYS A 64 -17.66 2.77 10.38
C CYS A 64 -18.75 1.72 10.66
N CYS A 65 -18.86 0.70 9.80
CA CYS A 65 -19.80 -0.41 9.98
C CYS A 65 -19.50 -1.19 11.27
N LEU A 66 -18.23 -1.43 11.58
CA LEU A 66 -17.79 -2.11 12.79
C LEU A 66 -18.17 -1.31 14.04
N THR A 67 -17.96 0.01 14.03
CA THR A 67 -18.34 0.90 15.14
C THR A 67 -19.84 0.81 15.44
N TYR A 68 -20.68 0.78 14.39
CA TYR A 68 -22.12 0.56 14.52
C TYR A 68 -22.46 -0.85 15.01
N THR A 69 -21.73 -1.86 14.58
CA THR A 69 -21.96 -3.26 14.99
C THR A 69 -21.61 -3.45 16.47
N VAL A 70 -20.55 -2.78 16.96
CA VAL A 70 -20.16 -2.74 18.38
C VAL A 70 -21.20 -2.02 19.24
N SER A 71 -21.82 -0.93 18.75
CA SER A 71 -22.89 -0.26 19.51
C SER A 71 -24.15 -1.13 19.69
N LEU A 72 -24.35 -2.12 18.83
CA LEU A 72 -25.41 -3.12 18.95
C LEU A 72 -25.08 -4.29 19.91
N GLY A 73 -23.86 -4.32 20.46
CA GLY A 73 -23.42 -5.33 21.44
C GLY A 73 -22.36 -6.32 20.94
N PHE A 74 -21.80 -6.11 19.75
CA PHE A 74 -20.71 -6.95 19.23
C PHE A 74 -19.43 -6.80 20.08
N GLY A 75 -18.80 -7.93 20.41
CA GLY A 75 -17.66 -7.97 21.35
C GLY A 75 -18.02 -8.38 22.78
N LYS A 76 -19.31 -8.58 23.07
CA LYS A 76 -19.82 -9.21 24.30
C LYS A 76 -20.15 -10.68 24.07
N HIS A 77 -20.20 -11.47 25.14
CA HIS A 77 -20.70 -12.86 25.07
C HIS A 77 -22.13 -12.90 24.51
N PHE A 78 -22.43 -13.94 23.72
CA PHE A 78 -23.70 -14.08 23.00
C PHE A 78 -24.93 -13.98 23.93
N LEU A 79 -24.80 -14.44 25.18
CA LEU A 79 -25.85 -14.40 26.20
C LEU A 79 -26.18 -12.98 26.72
N ALA A 80 -25.29 -12.01 26.53
CA ALA A 80 -25.47 -10.63 26.98
C ALA A 80 -26.06 -9.70 25.89
N ILE A 81 -26.32 -10.23 24.69
CA ILE A 81 -26.79 -9.47 23.53
C ILE A 81 -28.33 -9.48 23.48
N ASN A 82 -28.93 -8.32 23.20
CA ASN A 82 -30.37 -8.23 23.02
C ASN A 82 -30.79 -8.99 21.74
N PRO A 83 -31.73 -9.96 21.80
CA PRO A 83 -32.12 -10.75 20.63
C PRO A 83 -32.74 -9.91 19.51
N GLY A 84 -33.30 -8.73 19.82
CA GLY A 84 -33.89 -7.82 18.84
C GLY A 84 -32.86 -7.12 17.94
N SER A 85 -31.61 -6.95 18.38
CA SER A 85 -30.55 -6.31 17.58
C SER A 85 -29.72 -7.29 16.75
N LEU A 86 -29.88 -8.61 16.97
CA LEU A 86 -29.15 -9.66 16.25
C LEU A 86 -29.25 -9.55 14.71
N PRO A 87 -30.43 -9.30 14.10
CA PRO A 87 -30.53 -9.25 12.65
C PRO A 87 -29.78 -8.06 12.04
N SER A 88 -29.89 -6.88 12.67
CA SER A 88 -29.17 -5.68 12.26
C SER A 88 -27.65 -5.83 12.44
N MET A 89 -27.23 -6.48 13.53
CA MET A 89 -25.82 -6.78 13.80
C MET A 89 -25.25 -7.75 12.76
N GLY A 90 -25.99 -8.81 12.41
CA GLY A 90 -25.60 -9.79 11.39
C GLY A 90 -25.44 -9.15 10.01
N LEU A 91 -26.40 -8.32 9.59
CA LEU A 91 -26.35 -7.65 8.29
C LEU A 91 -25.16 -6.68 8.21
N MET A 92 -24.96 -5.84 9.23
CA MET A 92 -23.84 -4.89 9.26
C MET A 92 -22.49 -5.60 9.38
N GLY A 93 -22.42 -6.73 10.10
CA GLY A 93 -21.23 -7.59 10.15
C GLY A 93 -20.90 -8.22 8.81
N MET A 94 -21.90 -8.65 8.03
CA MET A 94 -21.67 -9.13 6.65
C MET A 94 -21.13 -8.05 5.73
N VAL A 95 -21.69 -6.83 5.82
CA VAL A 95 -21.24 -5.68 5.04
C VAL A 95 -19.81 -5.29 5.42
N ALA A 96 -19.53 -5.16 6.72
CA ALA A 96 -18.20 -4.90 7.27
C ALA A 96 -17.18 -5.94 6.76
N GLY A 97 -17.49 -7.23 6.93
CA GLY A 97 -16.64 -8.33 6.47
C GLY A 97 -16.33 -8.27 4.96
N ALA A 98 -17.32 -7.95 4.12
CA ALA A 98 -17.11 -7.79 2.68
C ALA A 98 -16.16 -6.63 2.36
N PHE A 99 -16.35 -5.46 2.99
CA PHE A 99 -15.46 -4.31 2.81
C PHE A 99 -14.06 -4.55 3.35
N SER A 100 -13.93 -5.32 4.43
CA SER A 100 -12.64 -5.77 4.97
C SER A 100 -11.87 -6.62 3.96
N ILE A 101 -12.55 -7.58 3.31
CA ILE A 101 -11.96 -8.43 2.28
C ILE A 101 -11.59 -7.61 1.04
N PHE A 102 -12.43 -6.65 0.64
CA PHE A 102 -12.12 -5.74 -0.47
C PHE A 102 -10.90 -4.86 -0.16
N ALA A 103 -10.78 -4.32 1.06
CA ALA A 103 -9.61 -3.56 1.48
C ALA A 103 -8.32 -4.41 1.40
N ALA A 104 -8.37 -5.66 1.85
CA ALA A 104 -7.25 -6.61 1.75
C ALA A 104 -6.91 -6.95 0.29
N MET A 105 -7.92 -7.11 -0.58
CA MET A 105 -7.74 -7.43 -2.00
C MET A 105 -7.13 -6.26 -2.77
N TYR A 106 -7.67 -5.05 -2.62
CA TYR A 106 -7.19 -3.86 -3.34
C TYR A 106 -5.82 -3.37 -2.83
N SER A 107 -5.53 -3.47 -1.53
CA SER A 107 -4.22 -3.10 -0.99
C SER A 107 -3.09 -3.97 -1.57
N LYS A 108 -3.29 -5.30 -1.64
CA LYS A 108 -2.36 -6.24 -2.30
C LYS A 108 -2.22 -5.97 -3.79
N THR A 109 -3.33 -5.62 -4.44
CA THR A 109 -3.35 -5.31 -5.87
C THR A 109 -2.53 -4.05 -6.18
N SER A 110 -2.68 -2.99 -5.37
CA SER A 110 -1.82 -1.80 -5.48
C SER A 110 -0.34 -2.17 -5.29
N PHE A 111 0.00 -2.94 -4.25
CA PHE A 111 1.38 -3.38 -4.06
C PHE A 111 1.94 -4.15 -5.28
N ALA A 112 1.17 -5.09 -5.82
CA ALA A 112 1.55 -5.86 -7.00
C ALA A 112 1.70 -4.97 -8.25
N ILE A 113 0.82 -3.98 -8.48
CA ILE A 113 0.93 -3.02 -9.58
C ILE A 113 2.19 -2.14 -9.41
N THR A 114 2.50 -1.71 -8.18
CA THR A 114 3.73 -0.97 -7.89
C THR A 114 4.96 -1.80 -8.25
N LEU A 115 4.99 -3.09 -7.91
CA LEU A 115 6.08 -4.01 -8.31
C LEU A 115 6.10 -4.25 -9.83
N LEU A 116 4.94 -4.33 -10.48
CA LEU A 116 4.80 -4.55 -11.92
C LEU A 116 5.54 -3.50 -12.74
N ARG A 117 5.57 -2.26 -12.22
CA ARG A 117 6.24 -1.13 -12.86
C ARG A 117 7.76 -1.26 -12.89
N ILE A 118 8.36 -1.90 -11.90
CA ILE A 118 9.82 -2.00 -11.74
C ILE A 118 10.32 -3.36 -12.25
N SER A 119 9.42 -4.31 -12.46
CA SER A 119 9.72 -5.70 -12.79
C SER A 119 10.00 -5.97 -14.27
N GLU A 120 10.89 -6.93 -14.53
CA GLU A 120 11.17 -7.46 -15.87
C GLU A 120 10.05 -8.36 -16.42
N ARG A 121 10.12 -8.72 -17.72
CA ARG A 121 9.07 -9.40 -18.48
C ARG A 121 8.59 -10.73 -17.85
N LYS A 122 9.49 -11.52 -17.24
CA LYS A 122 9.13 -12.81 -16.59
C LYS A 122 8.42 -12.58 -15.25
N THR A 123 8.94 -11.72 -14.40
CA THR A 123 8.32 -11.34 -13.10
C THR A 123 6.97 -10.66 -13.32
N ARG A 124 6.80 -9.92 -14.42
CA ARG A 124 5.53 -9.29 -14.79
C ARG A 124 4.39 -10.30 -14.99
N THR A 125 4.67 -11.43 -15.66
CA THR A 125 3.68 -12.50 -15.86
C THR A 125 3.28 -13.13 -14.53
N LEU A 126 4.27 -13.37 -13.64
CA LEU A 126 4.02 -13.90 -12.30
C LEU A 126 3.17 -12.94 -11.46
N LEU A 127 3.43 -11.63 -11.51
CA LEU A 127 2.63 -10.63 -10.79
C LEU A 127 1.17 -10.57 -11.28
N TRP A 128 0.93 -10.65 -12.59
CA TRP A 128 -0.42 -10.75 -13.12
C TRP A 128 -1.14 -12.01 -12.65
N PHE A 129 -0.44 -13.14 -12.62
CA PHE A 129 -1.00 -14.39 -12.09
C PHE A 129 -1.40 -14.23 -10.61
N VAL A 130 -0.53 -13.62 -9.79
CA VAL A 130 -0.82 -13.34 -8.37
C VAL A 130 -2.02 -12.42 -8.21
N ILE A 131 -2.13 -11.34 -9.01
CA ILE A 131 -3.27 -10.42 -8.92
C ILE A 131 -4.58 -11.17 -9.22
N ILE A 132 -4.62 -11.96 -10.30
CA ILE A 132 -5.82 -12.70 -10.70
C ILE A 132 -6.17 -13.74 -9.64
N SER A 133 -5.18 -14.48 -9.14
CA SER A 133 -5.42 -15.55 -8.18
C SER A 133 -5.89 -15.04 -6.82
N VAL A 134 -5.36 -13.90 -6.36
CA VAL A 134 -5.81 -13.18 -5.16
C VAL A 134 -7.25 -12.71 -5.32
N HIS A 135 -7.63 -12.14 -6.47
CA HIS A 135 -9.01 -11.74 -6.72
C HIS A 135 -9.98 -12.91 -6.72
N ILE A 136 -9.59 -14.06 -7.29
CA ILE A 136 -10.44 -15.25 -7.28
C ILE A 136 -10.62 -15.79 -5.86
N ALA A 137 -9.53 -15.90 -5.08
CA ALA A 137 -9.57 -16.45 -3.73
C ALA A 137 -10.31 -15.54 -2.75
N LEU A 138 -9.93 -14.25 -2.67
CA LEU A 138 -10.57 -13.31 -1.75
C LEU A 138 -11.95 -12.87 -2.25
N GLY A 139 -12.12 -12.66 -3.56
CA GLY A 139 -13.43 -12.34 -4.13
C GLY A 139 -14.46 -13.44 -3.88
N GLY A 140 -14.07 -14.71 -4.00
CA GLY A 140 -14.92 -15.83 -3.60
C GLY A 140 -15.29 -15.76 -2.11
N SER A 141 -14.34 -15.45 -1.23
CA SER A 141 -14.60 -15.34 0.22
C SER A 141 -15.57 -14.20 0.58
N ALA A 142 -15.54 -13.09 -0.17
CA ALA A 142 -16.47 -11.98 -0.01
C ALA A 142 -17.88 -12.32 -0.52
N LEU A 143 -17.99 -13.15 -1.55
CA LEU A 143 -19.28 -13.50 -2.18
C LEU A 143 -20.03 -14.62 -1.45
N ILE A 144 -19.33 -15.62 -0.89
CA ILE A 144 -19.96 -16.78 -0.25
C ILE A 144 -21.01 -16.41 0.81
N PRO A 145 -20.77 -15.46 1.74
CA PRO A 145 -21.78 -15.05 2.72
C PRO A 145 -23.10 -14.59 2.11
N TRP A 146 -23.09 -14.03 0.89
CA TRP A 146 -24.28 -13.54 0.20
C TRP A 146 -25.03 -14.61 -0.57
N ILE A 147 -24.39 -15.75 -0.89
CA ILE A 147 -24.99 -16.83 -1.69
C ILE A 147 -25.24 -18.12 -0.92
N GLN A 148 -24.66 -18.26 0.29
CA GLN A 148 -24.67 -19.52 1.05
C GLN A 148 -26.05 -19.91 1.61
N CYS A 149 -26.98 -18.96 1.70
CA CYS A 149 -28.33 -19.17 2.24
C CYS A 149 -29.40 -18.82 1.21
N LYS A 150 -30.47 -19.63 1.18
CA LYS A 150 -31.70 -19.32 0.44
C LYS A 150 -32.88 -19.30 1.42
N PRO A 151 -33.55 -18.14 1.64
CA PRO A 151 -33.19 -16.79 1.17
C PRO A 151 -31.92 -16.25 1.86
N VAL A 152 -31.29 -15.23 1.26
CA VAL A 152 -30.06 -14.58 1.80
C VAL A 152 -30.30 -14.02 3.20
N GLU A 153 -31.54 -13.60 3.47
CA GLU A 153 -32.00 -13.10 4.77
C GLU A 153 -31.73 -14.06 5.91
N LYS A 154 -31.77 -15.37 5.65
CA LYS A 154 -31.50 -16.38 6.68
C LYS A 154 -30.07 -16.31 7.23
N ASN A 155 -29.13 -15.72 6.48
CA ASN A 155 -27.76 -15.62 6.94
C ASN A 155 -27.58 -14.63 8.09
N TRP A 156 -28.31 -13.51 8.06
CA TRP A 156 -28.26 -12.49 9.12
C TRP A 156 -29.45 -12.57 10.08
N ASN A 157 -30.59 -13.13 9.64
CA ASN A 157 -31.76 -13.40 10.46
C ASN A 157 -31.94 -14.91 10.66
N PHE A 158 -31.39 -15.44 11.75
CA PHE A 158 -31.49 -16.86 12.09
C PHE A 158 -32.93 -17.37 12.27
N MET A 159 -33.88 -16.47 12.57
CA MET A 159 -35.30 -16.80 12.76
C MET A 159 -36.05 -16.94 11.43
N ALA A 160 -35.45 -16.51 10.31
CA ALA A 160 -36.07 -16.62 9.00
C ALA A 160 -36.08 -18.08 8.48
N PRO A 161 -37.19 -18.53 7.85
CA PRO A 161 -37.24 -19.84 7.24
C PRO A 161 -36.30 -19.93 6.03
N GLY A 162 -35.68 -21.09 5.81
CA GLY A 162 -34.77 -21.29 4.68
C GLY A 162 -33.77 -22.42 4.89
N LYS A 163 -32.84 -22.60 3.93
CA LYS A 163 -31.76 -23.57 4.01
C LYS A 163 -30.43 -22.90 3.68
N CYS A 164 -29.42 -23.17 4.51
CA CYS A 164 -28.05 -22.72 4.30
C CYS A 164 -27.16 -23.92 3.99
N TRP A 165 -26.02 -23.66 3.35
CA TRP A 165 -24.96 -24.64 3.20
C TRP A 165 -24.38 -25.05 4.56
N ASN A 166 -23.65 -26.17 4.59
CA ASN A 166 -23.01 -26.62 5.81
C ASN A 166 -21.96 -25.57 6.25
N PRO A 167 -22.00 -25.07 7.51
CA PRO A 167 -21.08 -24.04 7.99
C PRO A 167 -19.60 -24.43 7.88
N LYS A 168 -19.31 -25.74 7.88
CA LYS A 168 -17.94 -26.26 7.67
C LYS A 168 -17.38 -25.89 6.29
N ILE A 169 -18.21 -25.81 5.26
CA ILE A 169 -17.77 -25.46 3.90
C ILE A 169 -17.26 -24.01 3.87
N PHE A 170 -18.04 -23.10 4.46
CA PHE A 170 -17.66 -21.69 4.57
C PHE A 170 -16.38 -21.51 5.41
N SER A 171 -16.33 -22.12 6.59
CA SER A 171 -15.17 -22.01 7.47
C SER A 171 -13.90 -22.56 6.80
N ASN A 172 -13.96 -23.73 6.17
CA ASN A 172 -12.81 -24.32 5.48
C ASN A 172 -12.34 -23.45 4.32
N TYR A 173 -13.27 -22.88 3.55
CA TYR A 173 -12.94 -21.96 2.47
C TYR A 173 -12.29 -20.68 2.99
N ALA A 174 -12.83 -20.09 4.07
CA ALA A 174 -12.28 -18.89 4.69
C ALA A 174 -10.85 -19.12 5.22
N ILE A 175 -10.58 -20.29 5.84
CA ILE A 175 -9.24 -20.70 6.27
C ILE A 175 -8.30 -20.78 5.07
N ALA A 176 -8.73 -21.47 4.01
CA ALA A 176 -7.92 -21.63 2.80
C ALA A 176 -7.63 -20.27 2.14
N ALA A 177 -8.62 -19.38 2.05
CA ALA A 177 -8.46 -18.04 1.49
C ALA A 177 -7.53 -17.16 2.34
N ALA A 178 -7.62 -17.22 3.68
CA ALA A 178 -6.74 -16.48 4.58
C ALA A 178 -5.29 -16.98 4.51
N ALA A 179 -5.07 -18.30 4.53
CA ALA A 179 -3.75 -18.90 4.37
C ALA A 179 -3.15 -18.56 2.99
N TYR A 180 -3.98 -18.60 1.93
CA TYR A 180 -3.58 -18.20 0.58
C TYR A 180 -3.20 -16.72 0.52
N SER A 181 -3.99 -15.83 1.13
CA SER A 181 -3.70 -14.39 1.23
C SER A 181 -2.32 -14.15 1.86
N GLY A 182 -2.03 -14.80 2.99
CA GLY A 182 -0.75 -14.69 3.66
C GLY A 182 0.42 -15.25 2.84
N ALA A 183 0.22 -16.37 2.13
CA ALA A 183 1.22 -16.91 1.22
C ALA A 183 1.54 -15.93 0.07
N MET A 184 0.53 -15.24 -0.45
CA MET A 184 0.71 -14.22 -1.48
C MET A 184 1.46 -13.00 -0.95
N ASP A 185 1.25 -12.59 0.31
CA ASP A 185 2.02 -11.51 0.94
C ASP A 185 3.51 -11.84 1.06
N ILE A 186 3.84 -13.06 1.49
CA ILE A 186 5.23 -13.53 1.56
C ILE A 186 5.85 -13.58 0.16
N LEU A 187 5.10 -14.08 -0.82
CA LEU A 187 5.54 -14.15 -2.21
C LEU A 187 5.80 -12.74 -2.76
N LEU A 188 4.88 -11.80 -2.57
CA LEU A 188 5.02 -10.40 -2.99
C LEU A 188 6.20 -9.71 -2.29
N ALA A 189 6.44 -9.99 -1.01
CA ALA A 189 7.61 -9.51 -0.27
C ALA A 189 8.94 -10.10 -0.79
N SER A 190 8.93 -11.33 -1.30
CA SER A 190 10.13 -12.00 -1.82
C SER A 190 10.58 -11.53 -3.20
N ILE A 191 9.66 -10.99 -4.02
CA ILE A 191 9.96 -10.52 -5.38
C ILE A 191 11.01 -9.40 -5.40
N PRO A 192 10.85 -8.28 -4.66
CA PRO A 192 11.81 -7.19 -4.71
C PRO A 192 13.18 -7.61 -4.13
N TRP A 193 13.24 -8.60 -3.25
CA TRP A 193 14.52 -9.16 -2.77
C TRP A 193 15.37 -9.73 -3.89
N LYS A 194 14.76 -10.62 -4.69
CA LYS A 194 15.45 -11.27 -5.81
C LYS A 194 15.90 -10.24 -6.85
N MET A 195 15.09 -9.22 -7.07
CA MET A 195 15.39 -8.16 -8.04
C MET A 195 16.53 -7.25 -7.56
N MET A 196 16.67 -7.03 -6.26
CA MET A 196 17.67 -6.12 -5.69
C MET A 196 19.04 -6.73 -5.38
N TRP A 197 19.25 -8.02 -5.57
CA TRP A 197 20.54 -8.66 -5.28
C TRP A 197 21.71 -7.98 -6.03
N ASN A 198 21.42 -7.34 -7.18
CA ASN A 198 22.40 -6.66 -8.04
C ASN A 198 22.37 -5.11 -7.96
N LEU A 199 21.63 -4.50 -7.02
CA LEU A 199 21.41 -3.03 -6.99
C LEU A 199 22.19 -2.29 -5.88
N GLN A 200 22.41 -0.98 -6.09
CA GLN A 200 23.24 -0.13 -5.21
C GLN A 200 22.65 0.04 -3.80
N MET A 201 23.53 0.22 -2.80
CA MET A 201 23.17 0.27 -1.36
C MET A 201 22.10 1.31 -1.00
N LYS A 202 22.02 2.41 -1.76
CA LYS A 202 21.01 3.42 -1.51
C LYS A 202 19.61 2.84 -1.72
N GLU A 203 19.32 2.04 -2.74
CA GLU A 203 17.94 1.56 -2.96
C GLU A 203 17.52 0.43 -2.00
N LYS A 204 18.49 -0.23 -1.37
CA LYS A 204 18.27 -1.39 -0.49
C LYS A 204 17.43 -1.09 0.75
N ILE A 205 17.57 0.10 1.36
CA ILE A 205 16.92 0.41 2.65
C ILE A 205 15.39 0.48 2.51
N GLY A 206 14.88 1.20 1.50
CA GLY A 206 13.43 1.38 1.34
C GLY A 206 12.70 0.09 0.98
N VAL A 207 13.38 -0.75 0.21
CA VAL A 207 12.86 -2.07 -0.13
C VAL A 207 12.99 -3.02 1.07
N ALA A 208 14.09 -3.00 1.82
CA ALA A 208 14.21 -3.78 3.05
C ALA A 208 13.08 -3.46 4.04
N THR A 209 12.73 -2.18 4.22
CA THR A 209 11.60 -1.79 5.06
C THR A 209 10.25 -2.27 4.52
N ALA A 210 10.02 -2.16 3.20
CA ALA A 210 8.78 -2.66 2.59
C ALA A 210 8.66 -4.19 2.72
N MET A 211 9.79 -4.90 2.64
CA MET A 211 9.85 -6.34 2.81
C MET A 211 9.56 -6.78 4.24
N SER A 212 10.14 -6.11 5.24
CA SER A 212 9.84 -6.41 6.65
C SER A 212 8.34 -6.28 6.93
N MET A 213 7.67 -5.29 6.34
CA MET A 213 6.23 -5.12 6.46
C MET A 213 5.42 -6.17 5.71
N GLY A 214 5.86 -6.61 4.53
CA GLY A 214 5.21 -7.69 3.78
C GLY A 214 5.31 -9.04 4.50
N VAL A 215 6.45 -9.34 5.13
CA VAL A 215 6.60 -10.54 5.99
C VAL A 215 5.70 -10.43 7.22
N PHE A 216 5.61 -9.26 7.83
CA PHE A 216 4.73 -9.04 8.96
C PHE A 216 3.24 -9.18 8.57
N ALA A 217 2.84 -8.67 7.40
CA ALA A 217 1.51 -8.88 6.85
C ALA A 217 1.22 -10.38 6.61
N GLY A 218 2.17 -11.10 6.01
CA GLY A 218 2.06 -12.56 5.85
C GLY A 218 1.93 -13.31 7.18
N ALA A 219 2.74 -12.94 8.18
CA ALA A 219 2.65 -13.52 9.53
C ALA A 219 1.28 -13.24 10.16
N SER A 220 0.75 -12.02 10.03
CA SER A 220 -0.57 -11.65 10.52
C SER A 220 -1.69 -12.48 9.88
N ALA A 221 -1.58 -12.78 8.58
CA ALA A 221 -2.53 -13.62 7.87
C ALA A 221 -2.42 -15.11 8.24
N ILE A 222 -1.22 -15.61 8.54
CA ILE A 222 -1.04 -16.97 9.07
C ILE A 222 -1.70 -17.08 10.45
N VAL A 223 -1.45 -16.13 11.33
CA VAL A 223 -2.07 -16.08 12.65
C VAL A 223 -3.60 -16.05 12.52
N LYS A 224 -4.13 -15.22 11.61
CA LYS A 224 -5.55 -15.19 11.26
C LYS A 224 -6.08 -16.56 10.85
N SER A 225 -5.34 -17.32 10.04
CA SER A 225 -5.77 -18.67 9.59
C SER A 225 -5.88 -19.69 10.73
N VAL A 226 -5.08 -19.53 11.80
CA VAL A 226 -5.12 -20.40 12.99
C VAL A 226 -6.32 -20.07 13.89
N TYR A 227 -6.75 -18.81 13.95
CA TYR A 227 -7.88 -18.40 14.79
C TYR A 227 -9.27 -18.73 14.19
N ILE A 228 -9.40 -18.84 12.86
CA ILE A 228 -10.69 -19.18 12.22
C ILE A 228 -11.32 -20.49 12.74
N PRO A 229 -10.59 -21.63 12.89
CA PRO A 229 -11.18 -22.85 13.42
C PRO A 229 -11.57 -22.74 14.91
N GLU A 230 -10.95 -21.84 15.67
CA GLU A 230 -11.30 -21.59 17.08
C GLU A 230 -12.64 -20.83 17.17
N VAL A 231 -12.85 -19.85 16.26
CA VAL A 231 -14.13 -19.13 16.10
C VAL A 231 -15.30 -20.04 15.72
N ALA A 232 -15.03 -21.20 15.08
CA ALA A 232 -16.07 -22.16 14.74
C ALA A 232 -16.53 -23.04 15.91
N ASN A 233 -15.77 -23.07 17.02
CA ASN A 233 -16.04 -23.91 18.19
C ASN A 233 -16.45 -23.11 19.44
N GLU A 234 -16.17 -21.80 19.48
CA GLU A 234 -16.50 -20.89 20.59
C GLU A 234 -17.48 -19.78 20.19
N ASP A 235 -17.88 -18.92 21.13
CA ASP A 235 -18.78 -17.79 20.91
C ASP A 235 -18.27 -16.88 19.76
N PHE A 236 -18.93 -16.95 18.61
CA PHE A 236 -18.58 -16.19 17.39
C PHE A 236 -18.41 -14.68 17.64
N SER A 237 -19.20 -14.12 18.56
CA SER A 237 -19.16 -12.68 18.90
C SER A 237 -17.93 -12.28 19.72
N TYR A 238 -17.32 -13.21 20.46
CA TYR A 238 -16.16 -12.98 21.32
C TYR A 238 -14.86 -13.30 20.57
N SER A 239 -14.75 -14.49 19.98
CA SER A 239 -13.55 -14.93 19.26
C SER A 239 -13.41 -14.28 17.87
N GLY A 240 -14.52 -13.82 17.28
CA GLY A 240 -14.53 -13.09 16.01
C GLY A 240 -13.83 -11.72 16.08
N VAL A 241 -13.72 -11.12 17.27
CA VAL A 241 -13.03 -9.82 17.48
C VAL A 241 -11.57 -9.89 17.04
N SER A 242 -10.85 -10.94 17.46
CA SER A 242 -9.45 -11.15 17.11
C SER A 242 -9.26 -11.32 15.60
N LEU A 243 -10.18 -12.03 14.94
CA LEU A 243 -10.13 -12.25 13.49
C LEU A 243 -10.27 -10.95 12.70
N ILE A 244 -11.20 -10.08 13.11
CA ILE A 244 -11.42 -8.77 12.50
C ILE A 244 -10.21 -7.88 12.72
N LEU A 245 -9.68 -7.84 13.95
CA LEU A 245 -8.51 -7.03 14.29
C LEU A 245 -7.29 -7.42 13.43
N TRP A 246 -7.00 -8.72 13.30
CA TRP A 246 -5.90 -9.19 12.45
C TRP A 246 -6.10 -8.81 10.98
N GLY A 247 -7.34 -8.85 10.46
CA GLY A 247 -7.65 -8.40 9.10
C GLY A 247 -7.45 -6.89 8.87
N GLN A 248 -7.76 -6.07 9.88
CA GLN A 248 -7.48 -4.63 9.83
C GLN A 248 -5.98 -4.36 9.82
N VAL A 249 -5.24 -5.05 10.70
CA VAL A 249 -3.78 -4.92 10.79
C VAL A 249 -3.13 -5.31 9.47
N GLU A 250 -3.53 -6.44 8.87
CA GLU A 250 -3.05 -6.89 7.56
C GLU A 250 -3.23 -5.79 6.49
N SER A 251 -4.44 -5.26 6.34
CA SER A 251 -4.76 -4.25 5.34
C SER A 251 -4.04 -2.92 5.59
N ALA A 252 -3.99 -2.45 6.84
CA ALA A 252 -3.32 -1.21 7.22
C ALA A 252 -1.81 -1.28 6.96
N ILE A 253 -1.17 -2.41 7.31
CA ILE A 253 0.27 -2.62 7.08
C ILE A 253 0.58 -2.69 5.60
N CYS A 254 -0.25 -3.33 4.79
CA CYS A 254 -0.10 -3.31 3.33
C CYS A 254 -0.14 -1.87 2.78
N ILE A 255 -1.09 -1.03 3.22
CA ILE A 255 -1.19 0.37 2.77
C ILE A 255 0.07 1.18 3.16
N ILE A 256 0.57 1.00 4.39
CA ILE A 256 1.78 1.66 4.87
C ILE A 256 3.00 1.18 4.07
N ALA A 257 3.14 -0.14 3.88
CA ALA A 257 4.25 -0.75 3.15
C ALA A 257 4.36 -0.24 1.71
N VAL A 258 3.23 -0.12 1.01
CA VAL A 258 3.16 0.45 -0.35
C VAL A 258 3.66 1.91 -0.36
N SER A 259 3.40 2.66 0.70
CA SER A 259 3.67 4.10 0.80
C SER A 259 5.14 4.44 1.10
N ILE A 260 5.88 3.53 1.74
CA ILE A 260 7.28 3.76 2.19
C ILE A 260 8.26 4.10 1.06
N PRO A 261 8.30 3.40 -0.08
CA PRO A 261 9.28 3.70 -1.13
C PRO A 261 9.16 5.14 -1.65
N VAL A 262 7.93 5.64 -1.78
CA VAL A 262 7.66 7.02 -2.23
C VAL A 262 8.08 8.03 -1.17
N LEU A 263 7.75 7.75 0.10
CA LEU A 263 8.08 8.64 1.21
C LEU A 263 9.61 8.78 1.39
N ARG A 264 10.33 7.67 1.27
CA ARG A 264 11.79 7.63 1.38
C ARG A 264 12.49 8.52 0.35
N VAL A 265 12.06 8.45 -0.91
CA VAL A 265 12.65 9.28 -1.98
C VAL A 265 12.52 10.76 -1.63
N LEU A 266 11.40 11.16 -1.01
CA LEU A 266 11.21 12.54 -0.57
C LEU A 266 12.09 12.90 0.62
N LEU A 267 12.24 12.03 1.63
CA LEU A 267 13.10 12.32 2.78
C LEU A 267 14.53 12.62 2.33
N ILE A 268 15.08 11.82 1.41
CA ILE A 268 16.42 12.03 0.86
C ILE A 268 16.50 13.37 0.12
N GLU A 269 15.53 13.66 -0.73
CA GLU A 269 15.48 14.93 -1.49
C GLU A 269 15.36 16.15 -0.57
N PHE A 270 14.60 16.04 0.53
CA PHE A 270 14.46 17.12 1.51
C PHE A 270 15.74 17.36 2.31
N TYR A 271 16.39 16.28 2.76
CA TYR A 271 17.70 16.35 3.43
C TYR A 271 18.78 16.94 2.50
N ASP A 272 18.80 16.55 1.22
CA ASP A 272 19.74 17.10 0.24
C ASP A 272 19.47 18.59 -0.03
N LEU A 273 18.20 19.00 -0.16
CA LEU A 273 17.83 20.42 -0.33
C LEU A 273 18.20 21.27 0.89
N GLN A 274 17.99 20.77 2.11
CA GLN A 274 18.41 21.45 3.34
C GLN A 274 19.93 21.55 3.42
N ARG A 275 20.67 20.51 3.01
CA ARG A 275 22.14 20.54 2.98
C ARG A 275 22.67 21.59 2.01
N VAL A 276 22.12 21.67 0.79
CA VAL A 276 22.51 22.70 -0.20
C VAL A 276 22.19 24.11 0.32
N THR A 277 21.01 24.31 0.90
CA THR A 277 20.59 25.60 1.47
C THR A 277 21.52 26.04 2.60
N ASN A 278 21.90 25.12 3.49
CA ASN A 278 22.80 25.39 4.60
C ASN A 278 24.26 25.66 4.13
N SER A 279 24.74 24.96 3.09
CA SER A 279 26.07 25.23 2.51
C SER A 279 26.14 26.58 1.79
N THR A 280 25.04 27.04 1.16
CA THR A 280 25.01 28.34 0.46
C THR A 280 24.98 29.52 1.44
N SER A 281 24.45 29.31 2.65
CA SER A 281 24.44 30.32 3.73
C SER A 281 25.83 30.50 4.37
N GLY A 282 26.69 29.48 4.36
CA GLY A 282 28.05 29.52 4.91
C GLY A 282 29.14 30.15 4.02
N GLN A 283 28.86 30.40 2.73
CA GLN A 283 29.84 30.96 1.77
C GLN A 283 29.60 32.44 1.39
N ARG A 284 28.61 33.12 1.98
CA ARG A 284 28.36 34.56 1.73
C ARG A 284 29.29 35.52 2.50
N GLY A 285 30.35 35.01 3.13
CA GLY A 285 31.26 35.80 3.95
C GLY A 285 32.74 35.47 3.75
N LEU A 286 33.26 35.48 2.52
CA LEU A 286 34.65 35.89 2.19
C LEU A 286 34.90 35.71 0.68
N GLN A 287 34.80 36.79 -0.09
CA GLN A 287 35.62 37.02 -1.29
C GLN A 287 35.50 38.49 -1.71
N THR A 288 35.96 39.37 -0.82
CA THR A 288 36.42 40.70 -1.21
C THR A 288 37.79 40.52 -1.85
N PHE A 289 37.84 40.48 -3.18
CA PHE A 289 39.11 40.67 -3.88
C PHE A 289 39.53 42.14 -3.68
N PRO A 290 40.72 42.45 -3.16
CA PRO A 290 41.18 43.82 -3.06
C PRO A 290 41.55 44.31 -4.47
N THR A 291 40.92 45.39 -4.89
CA THR A 291 41.32 46.18 -6.06
C THR A 291 42.58 46.95 -5.69
N GLU A 292 43.76 46.42 -6.04
CA GLU A 292 44.97 47.24 -6.08
C GLU A 292 45.04 47.97 -7.43
N THR A 293 44.96 49.29 -7.32
CA THR A 293 45.20 50.25 -8.40
C THR A 293 46.68 50.59 -8.38
N THR A 294 47.44 50.14 -9.39
CA THR A 294 48.77 50.70 -9.65
C THR A 294 48.90 51.04 -11.12
N SER A 295 49.02 52.34 -11.38
CA SER A 295 49.31 52.99 -12.64
C SER A 295 50.67 52.57 -13.22
N GLY A 296 50.73 52.24 -14.52
CA GLY A 296 52.01 52.10 -15.23
C GLY A 296 51.93 51.47 -16.63
N ILE A 297 51.76 52.32 -17.64
CA ILE A 297 52.39 52.30 -18.99
C ILE A 297 52.46 50.95 -19.75
N GLY A 298 51.75 50.87 -20.89
CA GLY A 298 52.06 49.98 -22.04
C GLY A 298 50.85 49.43 -22.83
N ARG A 299 50.59 49.96 -24.04
CA ARG A 299 49.80 49.30 -25.13
C ARG A 299 50.59 48.12 -25.72
N PRO A 300 50.04 47.13 -26.51
CA PRO A 300 48.92 47.20 -27.48
C PRO A 300 48.10 45.86 -27.61
N PRO A 301 47.44 45.51 -28.74
CA PRO A 301 46.53 46.24 -29.62
C PRO A 301 45.07 45.73 -29.54
N SER A 302 44.18 46.51 -30.14
CA SER A 302 42.75 46.29 -30.35
C SER A 302 42.41 45.06 -31.20
N PHE A 303 41.54 44.17 -30.69
CA PHE A 303 40.80 43.22 -31.52
C PHE A 303 39.37 43.74 -31.71
N VAL A 304 39.06 44.10 -32.96
CA VAL A 304 37.76 44.60 -33.40
C VAL A 304 36.84 43.41 -33.62
N PHE A 305 35.68 43.39 -32.93
CA PHE A 305 34.58 42.48 -33.28
C PHE A 305 33.66 43.15 -34.30
N PRO A 306 33.37 42.53 -35.47
CA PRO A 306 32.33 42.99 -36.38
C PRO A 306 30.94 42.75 -35.78
N LYS A 307 30.04 43.71 -35.99
CA LYS A 307 28.64 43.73 -35.52
C LYS A 307 27.75 42.73 -36.27
N GLU A 308 26.67 42.35 -35.59
CA GLU A 308 25.55 41.52 -36.03
C GLU A 308 24.85 42.05 -37.31
N GLY A 309 24.48 41.10 -38.17
CA GLY A 309 23.39 41.24 -39.14
C GLY A 309 23.74 40.77 -40.55
N GLU A 310 23.58 39.48 -40.84
CA GLU A 310 22.99 38.96 -42.10
C GLU A 310 22.89 37.41 -42.10
N THR A 311 21.78 36.92 -42.63
CA THR A 311 21.23 35.55 -42.62
C THR A 311 22.06 34.51 -43.40
N PRO A 312 22.17 33.23 -42.95
CA PRO A 312 22.77 32.18 -43.76
C PRO A 312 21.72 31.40 -44.56
N SER A 313 21.69 31.61 -45.88
CA SER A 313 21.01 30.73 -46.84
C SER A 313 22.02 29.88 -47.61
N ALA A 314 21.86 28.56 -47.48
CA ALA A 314 22.21 27.49 -48.43
C ALA A 314 23.68 27.35 -48.92
N SER A 315 24.12 26.08 -48.93
CA SER A 315 25.10 25.47 -49.87
C SER A 315 26.52 25.13 -49.40
N THR A 316 26.77 24.80 -48.12
CA THR A 316 28.10 24.22 -47.77
C THR A 316 28.11 23.17 -46.65
N SER A 317 26.97 22.65 -46.22
CA SER A 317 26.89 21.68 -45.10
C SER A 317 26.21 20.34 -45.47
N GLN A 318 26.18 19.99 -46.75
CA GLN A 318 25.76 18.65 -47.21
C GLN A 318 26.90 17.76 -47.72
N MET A 319 28.11 18.29 -47.91
CA MET A 319 29.28 17.50 -48.36
C MET A 319 30.02 16.78 -47.21
N GLU A 320 29.79 17.17 -45.95
CA GLU A 320 30.40 16.48 -44.79
C GLU A 320 29.55 15.33 -44.23
N MET A 321 28.24 15.27 -44.52
CA MET A 321 27.35 14.21 -44.02
C MET A 321 27.33 12.93 -44.87
N LEU A 322 27.89 12.95 -46.09
CA LEU A 322 27.96 11.77 -46.98
C LEU A 322 29.21 10.91 -46.75
N ASN A 323 30.27 11.45 -46.14
CA ASN A 323 31.53 10.70 -45.91
C ASN A 323 31.56 9.85 -44.62
N TRP A 324 30.58 9.98 -43.72
CA TRP A 324 30.54 9.16 -42.50
C TRP A 324 29.77 7.84 -42.67
N ARG A 325 29.02 7.65 -43.76
CA ARG A 325 28.10 6.50 -43.93
C ARG A 325 28.66 5.32 -44.72
N THR A 326 29.87 5.40 -45.26
CA THR A 326 30.46 4.33 -46.07
C THR A 326 31.96 4.19 -45.83
N GLY A 327 32.34 3.14 -45.10
CA GLY A 327 33.62 2.46 -45.30
C GLY A 327 34.66 2.66 -44.20
N SER A 328 34.83 1.62 -43.37
CA SER A 328 36.16 1.06 -43.08
C SER A 328 36.02 -0.28 -42.35
N SER A 329 35.66 -1.31 -43.10
CA SER A 329 36.09 -2.68 -42.84
C SER A 329 37.39 -2.91 -43.61
N GLU A 330 38.40 -3.39 -42.88
CA GLU A 330 39.50 -4.26 -43.34
C GLU A 330 40.78 -3.68 -44.02
N THR A 331 41.87 -3.92 -43.29
CA THR A 331 43.16 -4.58 -43.63
C THR A 331 44.39 -3.81 -44.16
N LEU A 332 45.55 -4.32 -43.67
CA LEU A 332 46.94 -4.31 -44.15
C LEU A 332 47.93 -3.32 -43.46
N PRO A 333 49.23 -3.67 -43.37
CA PRO A 333 49.96 -4.79 -43.99
C PRO A 333 50.30 -5.98 -43.07
#